data_AF-A0A9R1CWQ7-F1
#
_entry.id   AF-A0A9R1CWQ7-F1
#
_cell.length_a   1.000
_cell.length_b   1.000
_cell.length_c   1.000
_cell.angle_alpha   90.00
_cell.angle_beta   90.00
_cell.angle_gamma   90.00
#
_symmetry.space_group_name_H-M   'P 1'
#
loop_
_entity.id
_entity.type
_entity.pdbx_description
1 polymer ?
#
loop_
_entity_poly.entity_id
_entity_poly.type
_entity_poly.pdbx_seq_one_letter_code
_entity_poly.pdbx_strand_id
1 'polypeptide(L)'
;MSTGNEKAYFGNYTLEKIYDLVGRNDYTSTITFRPNSQSEKLYGNTLTIVFLYTQQEREELEDNIKKGIVGRHGYVKAKYLLYDLPDTKIKELEKVGVNSNDITDIEWLPYTEPRNTYGSKEKRHIDTLTIESKPSCYENDILWMYGALKTYKEKGIGLCPEEQDNYLAYKLILEPTKLTEEENAVIYDANGKMNEDIAYEYLGYKCVTLNISKEEIIELMRICQNRYTKRMAILDERLQEIGSSIKKLKESEPDKADFLINAVRRFHEKRYNTYGKFPLYLNLEGFLHIYLRHVEDLQIGSQYAHKDKFQLYEKDIEAVISRVLHGINTDYQVYKSDHPTQRYGKYGKDSYYLLGDYYTIQVNEDGSIGTFYKNRTISNK
;
A
#
# COMPACT_ATOMS: atom_id res chain seq x y z
N MET A 1 14.59 33.99 3.69
CA MET A 1 13.59 33.97 2.60
C MET A 1 14.23 34.59 1.36
N SER A 2 14.71 33.73 0.47
CA SER A 2 15.05 34.05 -0.91
C SER A 2 14.58 32.85 -1.71
N THR A 3 13.33 32.86 -2.15
CA THR A 3 12.80 31.88 -3.10
C THR A 3 13.15 32.39 -4.49
N GLY A 4 14.42 32.26 -4.87
CA GLY A 4 14.84 32.51 -6.25
C GLY A 4 14.49 31.29 -7.08
N ASN A 5 13.64 31.45 -8.09
CA ASN A 5 13.53 30.44 -9.15
C ASN A 5 14.87 30.41 -9.88
N GLU A 6 15.56 29.26 -9.88
CA GLU A 6 16.73 29.07 -10.70
C GLU A 6 16.28 28.82 -12.14
N LYS A 7 16.79 29.62 -13.09
CA LYS A 7 16.55 29.45 -14.52
C LYS A 7 17.88 29.12 -15.20
N ALA A 8 17.92 27.99 -15.90
CA ALA A 8 19.02 27.66 -16.80
C ALA A 8 18.58 27.97 -18.24
N TYR A 9 19.07 29.06 -18.83
CA TYR A 9 18.87 29.36 -20.25
C TYR A 9 20.02 28.80 -21.09
N PHE A 10 19.64 28.33 -22.29
CA PHE A 10 20.49 27.85 -23.39
C PHE A 10 21.06 26.43 -23.23
N GLY A 11 20.59 25.52 -24.08
CA GLY A 11 21.35 24.33 -24.46
C GLY A 11 20.55 23.05 -24.40
N ASN A 12 20.39 22.45 -25.59
CA ASN A 12 20.02 21.07 -25.88
C ASN A 12 19.88 20.17 -24.63
N TYR A 13 18.64 19.94 -24.18
CA TYR A 13 18.39 19.10 -23.00
C TYR A 13 18.57 17.62 -23.36
N THR A 14 19.61 17.02 -22.78
CA THR A 14 19.85 15.59 -22.83
C THR A 14 19.11 14.89 -21.70
N LEU A 15 18.93 13.58 -21.80
CA LEU A 15 18.32 12.76 -20.75
C LEU A 15 19.10 12.90 -19.42
N GLU A 16 20.43 12.86 -19.48
CA GLU A 16 21.30 13.02 -18.30
C GLU A 16 21.15 14.40 -17.68
N LYS A 17 21.09 15.47 -18.50
CA LYS A 17 20.96 16.85 -18.02
C LYS A 17 19.61 17.08 -17.33
N ILE A 18 18.52 16.54 -17.89
CA ILE A 18 17.19 16.61 -17.25
C ILE A 18 17.21 15.86 -15.92
N TYR A 19 17.79 14.65 -15.90
CA TYR A 19 17.88 13.87 -14.68
C TYR A 19 18.69 14.59 -13.60
N ASP A 20 19.89 15.07 -13.92
CA ASP A 20 20.77 15.73 -12.96
C ASP A 20 20.19 17.05 -12.41
N LEU A 21 19.53 17.85 -13.27
CA LEU A 21 18.93 19.12 -12.87
C LEU A 21 17.70 18.95 -11.98
N VAL A 22 16.76 18.08 -12.38
CA VAL A 22 15.42 18.02 -11.76
C VAL A 22 14.91 16.60 -11.51
N GLY A 23 15.26 15.63 -12.35
CA GLY A 23 14.73 14.27 -12.27
C GLY A 23 15.26 13.45 -11.09
N ARG A 24 16.49 13.70 -10.64
CA ARG A 24 17.13 12.98 -9.54
C ARG A 24 16.40 13.20 -8.21
N ASN A 25 15.92 14.42 -7.99
CA ASN A 25 15.27 14.83 -6.75
C ASN A 25 13.74 14.95 -6.88
N ASP A 26 13.19 14.60 -8.03
CA ASP A 26 11.77 14.77 -8.40
C ASP A 26 11.23 16.17 -8.16
N TYR A 27 11.98 17.18 -8.60
CA TYR A 27 11.54 18.55 -8.48
C TYR A 27 10.33 18.80 -9.38
N THR A 28 9.32 19.46 -8.80
CA THR A 28 8.25 20.08 -9.58
C THR A 28 8.89 21.08 -10.54
N SER A 29 8.67 20.83 -11.84
CA SER A 29 9.31 21.55 -12.92
C SER A 29 8.27 22.06 -13.91
N THR A 30 8.39 23.30 -14.35
CA THR A 30 7.67 23.83 -15.50
C THR A 30 8.60 23.81 -16.70
N ILE A 31 8.23 23.07 -17.73
CA ILE A 31 8.96 22.99 -18.99
C ILE A 31 8.29 23.87 -20.03
N THR A 32 9.10 24.55 -20.85
CA THR A 32 8.65 25.30 -22.04
C THR A 32 9.12 24.57 -23.28
N PHE A 33 8.24 24.46 -24.28
CA PHE A 33 8.54 23.76 -25.52
C PHE A 33 8.99 24.70 -26.64
N ARG A 34 9.73 24.14 -27.59
CA ARG A 34 10.13 24.81 -28.82
C ARG A 34 8.89 25.11 -29.66
N PRO A 35 8.78 26.33 -30.21
CA PRO A 35 7.70 26.65 -31.15
C PRO A 35 7.66 25.68 -32.33
N ASN A 36 6.47 25.25 -32.70
CA ASN A 36 6.10 24.27 -33.72
C ASN A 36 6.56 22.82 -33.46
N SER A 37 7.08 22.50 -32.27
CA SER A 37 7.45 21.13 -31.91
C SER A 37 6.24 20.20 -31.78
N GLN A 38 6.49 18.89 -31.78
CA GLN A 38 5.42 17.91 -31.56
C GLN A 38 4.87 18.03 -30.14
N SER A 39 5.75 18.17 -29.14
CA SER A 39 5.33 18.31 -27.75
C SER A 39 4.50 19.55 -27.50
N GLU A 40 4.82 20.70 -28.14
CA GLU A 40 4.00 21.92 -28.05
C GLU A 40 2.59 21.70 -28.61
N LYS A 41 2.47 21.07 -29.78
CA LYS A 41 1.17 20.80 -30.41
C LYS A 41 0.31 19.85 -29.58
N LEU A 42 0.95 18.89 -28.91
CA LEU A 42 0.25 17.92 -28.07
C LEU A 42 -0.15 18.52 -26.73
N TYR A 43 0.75 19.20 -26.04
CA TYR A 43 0.57 19.55 -24.62
C TYR A 43 0.41 21.05 -24.35
N GLY A 44 0.54 21.92 -25.36
CA GLY A 44 0.56 23.37 -25.21
C GLY A 44 1.98 23.91 -25.07
N ASN A 45 2.13 25.22 -24.88
CA ASN A 45 3.44 25.89 -24.83
C ASN A 45 4.26 25.51 -23.59
N THR A 46 3.60 25.34 -22.44
CA THR A 46 4.23 25.05 -21.17
C THR A 46 3.54 23.91 -20.44
N LEU A 47 4.29 23.20 -19.60
CA LEU A 47 3.78 22.06 -18.84
C LEU A 47 4.42 21.98 -17.45
N THR A 48 3.61 21.94 -16.40
CA THR A 48 4.09 21.74 -15.02
C THR A 48 3.99 20.27 -14.63
N ILE A 49 5.15 19.66 -14.34
CA ILE A 49 5.32 18.21 -14.20
C ILE A 49 6.25 17.80 -13.08
N VAL A 50 6.24 16.49 -12.77
CA VAL A 50 7.37 15.75 -12.18
C VAL A 50 7.80 14.67 -13.17
N PHE A 51 9.10 14.57 -13.46
CA PHE A 51 9.61 13.52 -14.34
C PHE A 51 9.50 12.15 -13.69
N LEU A 52 9.13 11.15 -14.49
CA LEU A 52 8.93 9.77 -14.05
C LEU A 52 10.06 8.90 -14.59
N TYR A 53 10.63 8.11 -13.68
CA TYR A 53 11.66 7.13 -14.01
C TYR A 53 11.28 5.80 -13.37
N THR A 54 11.45 4.72 -14.11
CA THR A 54 11.57 3.38 -13.54
C THR A 54 12.88 3.26 -12.78
N GLN A 55 12.98 2.27 -11.89
CA GLN A 55 14.20 2.01 -11.16
C GLN A 55 15.40 1.80 -12.10
N GLN A 56 15.22 0.99 -13.15
CA GLN A 56 16.25 0.72 -14.13
C GLN A 56 16.72 2.00 -14.87
N GLU A 57 15.80 2.86 -15.26
CA GLU A 57 16.13 4.13 -15.93
C GLU A 57 16.99 5.03 -15.02
N ARG A 58 16.67 5.12 -13.72
CA ARG A 58 17.50 5.88 -12.76
C ARG A 58 18.91 5.32 -12.65
N GLU A 59 19.05 4.01 -12.51
CA GLU A 59 20.35 3.36 -12.36
C GLU A 59 21.21 3.55 -13.60
N GLU A 60 20.61 3.40 -14.79
CA GLU A 60 21.29 3.63 -16.06
C GLU A 60 21.75 5.09 -16.20
N LEU A 61 20.89 6.06 -15.84
CA LEU A 61 21.25 7.48 -15.88
C LEU A 61 22.37 7.81 -14.89
N GLU A 62 22.32 7.29 -13.66
CA GLU A 62 23.37 7.48 -12.66
C GLU A 62 24.71 6.86 -13.07
N ASP A 63 24.69 5.66 -13.65
CA ASP A 63 25.90 4.98 -14.14
C ASP A 63 26.51 5.72 -15.34
N ASN A 64 25.68 6.17 -16.28
CA ASN A 64 26.13 6.96 -17.43
C ASN A 64 26.74 8.30 -17.01
N ILE A 65 26.11 9.02 -16.07
CA ILE A 65 26.65 10.26 -15.52
C ILE A 65 28.01 10.02 -14.84
N LYS A 66 28.14 8.95 -14.03
CA LYS A 66 29.41 8.59 -13.38
C LYS A 66 30.51 8.25 -14.39
N LYS A 67 30.16 7.61 -15.51
CA LYS A 67 31.08 7.26 -16.60
C LYS A 67 31.37 8.42 -17.56
N GLY A 68 30.73 9.57 -17.37
CA GLY A 68 30.85 10.72 -18.28
C GLY A 68 30.15 10.51 -19.63
N ILE A 69 29.28 9.50 -19.75
CA ILE A 69 28.46 9.26 -20.94
C ILE A 69 27.27 10.22 -20.88
N VAL A 70 27.40 11.37 -21.56
CA VAL A 70 26.38 12.41 -21.66
C VAL A 70 26.08 12.73 -23.12
N GLY A 71 24.88 13.25 -23.40
CA GLY A 71 24.53 13.68 -24.76
C GLY A 71 23.38 12.90 -25.38
N ARG A 72 22.72 12.00 -24.64
CA ARG A 72 21.62 11.20 -25.19
C ARG A 72 20.34 12.01 -25.21
N HIS A 73 19.59 11.87 -26.30
CA HIS A 73 18.27 12.48 -26.47
C HIS A 73 17.22 11.39 -26.59
N GLY A 74 16.00 11.71 -26.18
CA GLY A 74 14.89 10.76 -26.24
C GLY A 74 13.67 11.26 -25.51
N TYR A 75 12.75 10.34 -25.25
CA TYR A 75 11.53 10.63 -24.52
C TYR A 75 11.73 10.45 -23.02
N VAL A 76 11.21 11.39 -22.22
CA VAL A 76 11.17 11.31 -20.76
C VAL A 76 9.72 11.36 -20.31
N LYS A 77 9.28 10.33 -19.60
CA LYS A 77 7.93 10.24 -19.03
C LYS A 77 7.76 11.29 -17.94
N ALA A 78 6.53 11.76 -17.77
CA ALA A 78 6.23 12.78 -16.78
C ALA A 78 4.81 12.63 -16.23
N LYS A 79 4.63 13.02 -14.97
CA LYS A 79 3.34 13.18 -14.33
C LYS A 79 2.94 14.65 -14.40
N TYR A 80 1.78 14.91 -14.95
CA TYR A 80 1.20 16.25 -14.98
C TYR A 80 0.62 16.63 -13.61
N LEU A 81 0.80 17.90 -13.21
CA LEU A 81 0.40 18.37 -11.87
C LEU A 81 -0.78 19.35 -11.86
N LEU A 82 -1.27 19.79 -13.02
CA LEU A 82 -2.42 20.69 -13.13
C LEU A 82 -3.67 19.93 -13.62
N TYR A 83 -4.75 20.65 -13.94
CA TYR A 83 -6.08 20.07 -14.18
C TYR A 83 -6.68 20.41 -15.55
N ASP A 84 -5.92 21.05 -16.44
CA ASP A 84 -6.39 21.58 -17.72
C ASP A 84 -6.08 20.70 -18.94
N LEU A 85 -5.29 19.63 -18.77
CA LEU A 85 -5.09 18.63 -19.82
C LEU A 85 -6.16 17.53 -19.78
N PRO A 86 -6.69 17.10 -20.94
CA PRO A 86 -7.54 15.92 -21.04
C PRO A 86 -6.83 14.64 -20.57
N ASP A 87 -7.58 13.73 -19.92
CA ASP A 87 -7.08 12.44 -19.40
C ASP A 87 -6.32 11.61 -20.43
N THR A 88 -6.72 11.65 -21.70
CA THR A 88 -6.04 10.94 -22.79
C THR A 88 -4.60 11.41 -22.97
N LYS A 89 -4.37 12.72 -22.89
CA LYS A 89 -3.04 13.32 -23.01
C LYS A 89 -2.20 13.09 -21.76
N ILE A 90 -2.83 13.11 -20.57
CA ILE A 90 -2.14 12.78 -19.31
C ILE A 90 -1.60 11.35 -19.37
N LYS A 91 -2.42 10.38 -19.80
CA LYS A 91 -1.99 8.98 -19.96
C LYS A 91 -0.90 8.82 -21.02
N GLU A 92 -0.98 9.59 -22.12
CA GLU A 92 0.08 9.60 -23.14
C GLU A 92 1.41 10.14 -22.60
N LEU A 93 1.36 11.22 -21.80
CA LEU A 93 2.53 11.80 -21.14
C LEU A 93 3.18 10.83 -20.13
N GLU A 94 2.38 10.10 -19.37
CA GLU A 94 2.88 9.11 -18.40
C GLU A 94 3.48 7.87 -19.09
N LYS A 95 2.95 7.50 -20.26
CA LYS A 95 3.38 6.29 -21.00
C LYS A 95 4.53 6.55 -21.96
N VAL A 96 4.44 7.61 -22.75
CA VAL A 96 5.36 7.96 -23.84
C VAL A 96 6.31 9.07 -23.39
N GLY A 97 5.78 10.13 -22.78
CA GLY A 97 6.57 11.26 -22.31
C GLY A 97 6.77 12.38 -23.31
N VAL A 98 7.72 13.27 -23.01
CA VAL A 98 8.12 14.41 -23.84
C VAL A 98 9.48 14.17 -24.45
N ASN A 99 9.67 14.58 -25.71
CA ASN A 99 10.98 14.50 -26.35
C ASN A 99 11.89 15.58 -25.77
N SER A 100 13.07 15.21 -25.27
CA SER A 100 14.01 16.14 -24.65
C SER A 100 14.51 17.22 -25.62
N ASN A 101 14.50 16.94 -26.93
CA ASN A 101 14.83 17.92 -27.98
C ASN A 101 13.78 19.02 -28.11
N ASP A 102 12.54 18.77 -27.71
CA ASP A 102 11.46 19.75 -27.82
C ASP A 102 11.50 20.78 -26.69
N ILE A 103 12.32 20.58 -25.65
CA ILE A 103 12.39 21.47 -24.49
C ILE A 103 13.32 22.66 -24.80
N THR A 104 12.85 23.89 -24.53
CA THR A 104 13.68 25.11 -24.56
C THR A 104 14.19 25.49 -23.20
N ASP A 105 13.35 25.34 -22.17
CA ASP A 105 13.60 25.82 -20.82
C ASP A 105 12.97 24.89 -19.78
N ILE A 106 13.63 24.78 -18.64
CA ILE A 106 13.13 24.11 -17.44
C ILE A 106 13.28 25.07 -16.27
N GLU A 107 12.17 25.42 -15.65
CA GLU A 107 12.11 26.18 -14.41
C GLU A 107 11.69 25.23 -13.28
N TRP A 108 12.39 25.24 -12.15
CA TRP A 108 12.03 24.38 -11.02
C TRP A 108 12.14 25.13 -9.69
N LEU A 109 11.44 24.58 -8.70
CA LEU A 109 11.51 25.06 -7.33
C LEU A 109 12.32 24.07 -6.51
N PRO A 110 13.58 24.39 -6.12
CA PRO A 110 14.32 23.59 -5.16
C PRO A 110 13.65 23.75 -3.80
N TYR A 111 12.79 22.81 -3.43
CA TYR A 111 12.28 22.73 -2.05
C TYR A 111 13.45 22.39 -1.10
N THR A 112 13.42 22.96 0.09
CA THR A 112 14.50 22.86 1.09
C THR A 112 14.64 21.50 1.77
N GLU A 113 13.81 20.51 1.44
CA GLU A 113 13.89 19.15 1.99
C GLU A 113 13.84 18.13 0.85
N PRO A 114 14.78 17.16 0.77
CA PRO A 114 14.75 16.14 -0.26
C PRO A 114 13.53 15.24 -0.08
N ARG A 115 12.59 15.30 -1.04
CA ARG A 115 11.43 14.39 -1.09
C ARG A 115 11.78 13.00 -1.62
N ASN A 116 12.85 12.91 -2.40
CA ASN A 116 13.30 11.69 -3.02
C ASN A 116 14.46 11.10 -2.22
N THR A 117 14.26 9.91 -1.68
CA THR A 117 15.26 9.18 -0.88
C THR A 117 15.94 8.06 -1.67
N TYR A 118 15.88 8.08 -2.99
CA TYR A 118 16.46 7.07 -3.86
C TYR A 118 17.96 6.93 -3.59
N GLY A 119 18.39 5.70 -3.34
CA GLY A 119 19.79 5.40 -2.99
C GLY A 119 20.20 5.78 -1.56
N SER A 120 19.35 6.45 -0.77
CA SER A 120 19.62 6.67 0.66
C SER A 120 19.69 5.34 1.40
N LYS A 121 20.51 5.27 2.46
CA LYS A 121 20.62 4.11 3.36
C LYS A 121 20.06 4.40 4.76
N GLU A 122 19.61 5.62 4.99
CA GLU A 122 19.16 6.06 6.30
C GLU A 122 17.76 5.55 6.60
N LYS A 123 17.57 5.12 7.84
CA LYS A 123 16.26 4.77 8.37
C LYS A 123 15.47 6.05 8.62
N ARG A 124 14.23 6.11 8.14
CA ARG A 124 13.45 7.37 8.13
C ARG A 124 12.02 7.18 8.62
N HIS A 125 11.42 8.29 9.02
CA HIS A 125 10.00 8.39 9.32
C HIS A 125 9.21 8.83 8.09
N ILE A 126 7.91 8.53 8.09
CA ILE A 126 6.98 9.13 7.15
C ILE A 126 6.26 10.27 7.86
N ASP A 127 6.26 11.44 7.22
CA ASP A 127 5.47 12.56 7.71
C ASP A 127 3.99 12.18 7.74
N THR A 128 3.44 12.15 8.95
CA THR A 128 2.05 11.85 9.24
C THR A 128 1.47 12.97 10.09
N LEU A 129 0.24 13.36 9.77
CA LEU A 129 -0.53 14.25 10.61
C LEU A 129 -1.31 13.40 11.62
N THR A 130 -0.88 13.43 12.88
CA THR A 130 -1.63 12.76 13.95
C THR A 130 -2.84 13.61 14.32
N ILE A 131 -4.03 13.06 14.08
CA ILE A 131 -5.29 13.66 14.54
C ILE A 131 -5.64 12.98 15.86
N GLU A 132 -5.50 13.70 16.96
CA GLU A 132 -5.94 13.21 18.26
C GLU A 132 -7.47 13.17 18.31
N SER A 133 -8.02 11.97 18.48
CA SER A 133 -9.44 11.77 18.77
C SER A 133 -9.57 11.17 20.16
N LYS A 134 -10.51 11.69 20.95
CA LYS A 134 -10.93 11.06 22.21
C LYS A 134 -12.11 10.14 21.89
N PRO A 135 -11.90 8.83 21.73
CA PRO A 135 -13.03 7.93 21.52
C PRO A 135 -13.96 7.99 22.74
N SER A 136 -15.24 8.31 22.52
CA SER A 136 -16.27 8.11 23.54
C SER A 136 -16.53 6.61 23.69
N CYS A 137 -16.62 6.12 24.91
CA CYS A 137 -16.76 4.70 25.21
C CYS A 137 -18.03 4.06 24.64
N TYR A 138 -17.82 3.12 23.70
CA TYR A 138 -18.36 1.77 23.55
C TYR A 138 -19.86 1.47 23.34
N GLU A 139 -20.82 2.34 23.62
CA GLU A 139 -22.23 1.90 23.57
C GLU A 139 -22.94 2.08 22.20
N ASN A 140 -22.41 2.92 21.30
CA ASN A 140 -23.08 3.25 20.03
C ASN A 140 -22.26 2.98 18.75
N ASP A 141 -21.11 2.31 18.84
CA ASP A 141 -20.22 2.13 17.68
C ASP A 141 -20.79 1.15 16.65
N ILE A 142 -21.59 0.16 17.05
CA ILE A 142 -22.17 -0.82 16.12
C ILE A 142 -23.05 -0.18 15.05
N LEU A 143 -23.80 0.87 15.38
CA LEU A 143 -24.64 1.58 14.41
C LEU A 143 -23.79 2.26 13.33
N TRP A 144 -22.68 2.88 13.74
CA TRP A 144 -21.73 3.51 12.82
C TRP A 144 -21.00 2.48 11.96
N MET A 145 -20.48 1.43 12.58
CA MET A 145 -19.79 0.34 11.89
C MET A 145 -20.71 -0.36 10.89
N TYR A 146 -21.92 -0.73 11.32
CA TYR A 146 -22.93 -1.32 10.45
C TYR A 146 -23.35 -0.37 9.33
N GLY A 147 -23.60 0.91 9.64
CA GLY A 147 -23.93 1.93 8.64
C GLY A 147 -22.86 2.09 7.58
N ALA A 148 -21.58 2.06 7.96
CA ALA A 148 -20.46 2.09 7.03
C ALA A 148 -20.43 0.84 6.13
N LEU A 149 -20.50 -0.36 6.71
CA LEU A 149 -20.48 -1.63 5.96
C LEU A 149 -21.68 -1.74 5.00
N LYS A 150 -22.87 -1.32 5.45
CA LYS A 150 -24.08 -1.24 4.62
C LYS A 150 -23.89 -0.29 3.45
N THR A 151 -23.34 0.91 3.69
CA THR A 151 -23.02 1.88 2.64
C THR A 151 -22.03 1.31 1.62
N TYR A 152 -21.04 0.54 2.05
CA TYR A 152 -20.11 -0.12 1.15
C TYR A 152 -20.82 -1.11 0.24
N LYS A 153 -21.67 -1.99 0.78
CA LYS A 153 -22.44 -2.94 -0.04
C LYS A 153 -23.38 -2.23 -1.02
N GLU A 154 -24.08 -1.19 -0.57
CA GLU A 154 -24.99 -0.39 -1.42
C GLU A 154 -24.25 0.30 -2.57
N LYS A 155 -23.00 0.74 -2.34
CA LYS A 155 -22.12 1.33 -3.37
C LYS A 155 -21.35 0.30 -4.20
N GLY A 156 -21.56 -0.99 -3.98
CA GLY A 156 -20.82 -2.06 -4.66
C GLY A 156 -19.33 -2.09 -4.31
N ILE A 157 -18.96 -1.61 -3.12
CA ILE A 157 -17.59 -1.65 -2.60
C ILE A 157 -17.38 -3.00 -1.92
N GLY A 158 -16.32 -3.71 -2.33
CA GLY A 158 -15.99 -5.03 -1.77
C GLY A 158 -15.58 -4.94 -0.29
N LEU A 159 -16.13 -5.84 0.52
CA LEU A 159 -15.73 -6.05 1.92
C LEU A 159 -14.63 -7.10 1.99
N CYS A 160 -13.67 -6.95 2.90
CA CYS A 160 -12.78 -8.07 3.25
C CYS A 160 -13.56 -9.15 4.03
N PRO A 161 -13.04 -10.39 4.15
CA PRO A 161 -13.69 -11.46 4.89
C PRO A 161 -14.15 -11.05 6.29
N GLU A 162 -13.29 -10.43 7.09
CA GLU A 162 -13.65 -10.00 8.45
C GLU A 162 -14.72 -8.89 8.46
N GLU A 163 -14.69 -7.96 7.50
CA GLU A 163 -15.75 -6.95 7.33
C GLU A 163 -17.09 -7.58 6.92
N GLN A 164 -17.07 -8.65 6.12
CA GLN A 164 -18.25 -9.39 5.72
C GLN A 164 -18.86 -10.16 6.90
N ASP A 165 -18.04 -10.77 7.76
CA ASP A 165 -18.50 -11.41 9.00
C ASP A 165 -19.13 -10.39 9.96
N ASN A 166 -18.46 -9.25 10.16
CA ASN A 166 -18.98 -8.11 10.92
C ASN A 166 -20.33 -7.62 10.39
N TYR A 167 -20.45 -7.46 9.06
CA TYR A 167 -21.69 -7.02 8.43
C TYR A 167 -22.86 -7.96 8.76
N LEU A 168 -22.64 -9.27 8.64
CA LEU A 168 -23.66 -10.28 8.90
C LEU A 168 -24.03 -10.34 10.39
N ALA A 169 -23.03 -10.31 11.28
CA ALA A 169 -23.26 -10.29 12.72
C ALA A 169 -24.06 -9.05 13.15
N TYR A 170 -23.71 -7.86 12.65
CA TYR A 170 -24.39 -6.62 13.01
C TYR A 170 -25.78 -6.53 12.36
N LYS A 171 -25.96 -7.05 11.15
CA LYS A 171 -27.28 -7.14 10.52
C LYS A 171 -28.21 -8.07 11.31
N LEU A 172 -27.70 -9.19 11.83
CA LEU A 172 -28.45 -10.10 12.68
C LEU A 172 -28.89 -9.40 13.99
N ILE A 173 -28.09 -8.49 14.53
CA ILE A 173 -28.41 -7.73 15.75
C ILE A 173 -29.42 -6.60 15.46
N LEU A 174 -29.19 -5.82 14.41
CA LEU A 174 -29.90 -4.55 14.17
C LEU A 174 -31.10 -4.68 13.22
N GLU A 175 -31.04 -5.57 12.24
CA GLU A 175 -32.06 -5.77 11.22
C GLU A 175 -32.37 -7.27 10.97
N PRO A 176 -32.64 -8.10 12.01
CA PRO A 176 -32.78 -9.56 11.87
C PRO A 176 -33.86 -9.98 10.85
N THR A 177 -34.94 -9.20 10.72
CA THR A 177 -36.03 -9.46 9.79
C THR A 177 -35.70 -9.14 8.32
N LYS A 178 -34.54 -8.53 8.05
CA LYS A 178 -34.07 -8.15 6.70
C LYS A 178 -32.96 -9.05 6.18
N LEU A 179 -32.68 -10.17 6.84
CA LEU A 179 -31.74 -11.17 6.35
C LEU A 179 -32.32 -11.87 5.13
N THR A 180 -31.53 -11.90 4.05
CA THR A 180 -31.87 -12.66 2.83
C THR A 180 -31.61 -14.14 3.04
N GLU A 181 -32.16 -14.99 2.17
CA GLU A 181 -31.91 -16.44 2.20
C GLU A 181 -30.42 -16.76 1.99
N GLU A 182 -29.75 -16.04 1.09
CA GLU A 182 -28.30 -16.19 0.85
C GLU A 182 -27.48 -15.84 2.09
N GLU A 183 -27.80 -14.74 2.76
CA GLU A 183 -27.11 -14.35 4.00
C GLU A 183 -27.35 -15.36 5.12
N ASN A 184 -28.58 -15.88 5.25
CA ASN A 184 -28.88 -16.93 6.22
C ASN A 184 -28.08 -18.20 5.96
N ALA A 185 -27.88 -18.58 4.70
CA ALA A 185 -27.07 -19.75 4.32
C ALA A 185 -25.56 -19.54 4.58
N VAL A 186 -25.09 -18.30 4.67
CA VAL A 186 -23.71 -17.97 5.10
C VAL A 186 -23.59 -17.96 6.63
N ILE A 187 -24.61 -17.46 7.33
CA ILE A 187 -24.62 -17.38 8.79
C ILE A 187 -24.74 -18.76 9.41
N TYR A 188 -25.64 -19.61 8.91
CA TYR A 188 -25.97 -20.90 9.50
C TYR A 188 -25.70 -22.06 8.54
N ASP A 189 -25.14 -23.16 9.07
CA ASP A 189 -25.05 -24.42 8.36
C ASP A 189 -26.40 -25.16 8.28
N ALA A 190 -26.43 -26.30 7.58
CA ALA A 190 -27.64 -27.12 7.43
C ALA A 190 -28.21 -27.66 8.75
N ASN A 191 -27.42 -27.66 9.83
CA ASN A 191 -27.84 -28.07 11.18
C ASN A 191 -28.24 -26.87 12.05
N GLY A 192 -28.24 -25.65 11.51
CA GLY A 192 -28.52 -24.41 12.24
C GLY A 192 -27.35 -23.92 13.10
N LYS A 193 -26.14 -24.46 12.92
CA LYS A 193 -24.95 -23.98 13.64
C LYS A 193 -24.41 -22.73 12.96
N MET A 194 -24.18 -21.68 13.75
CA MET A 194 -23.60 -20.43 13.25
C MET A 194 -22.13 -20.60 12.85
N ASN A 195 -21.72 -19.96 11.76
CA ASN A 195 -20.31 -19.81 11.39
C ASN A 195 -19.50 -19.23 12.56
N GLU A 196 -18.35 -19.83 12.89
CA GLU A 196 -17.57 -19.43 14.07
C GLU A 196 -17.08 -17.98 14.04
N ASP A 197 -16.75 -17.43 12.86
CA ASP A 197 -16.23 -16.07 12.72
C ASP A 197 -17.36 -15.03 12.85
N ILE A 198 -18.54 -15.32 12.31
CA ILE A 198 -19.75 -14.50 12.53
C ILE A 198 -20.21 -14.60 14.00
N ALA A 199 -20.15 -15.81 14.58
CA ALA A 199 -20.49 -16.04 15.98
C ALA A 199 -19.57 -15.29 16.95
N TYR A 200 -18.28 -15.19 16.62
CA TYR A 200 -17.31 -14.41 17.39
C TYR A 200 -17.76 -12.95 17.52
N GLU A 201 -18.13 -12.31 16.42
CA GLU A 201 -18.57 -10.91 16.41
C GLU A 201 -19.95 -10.73 17.07
N TYR A 202 -20.89 -11.62 16.77
CA TYR A 202 -22.24 -11.60 17.34
C TYR A 202 -22.22 -11.77 18.87
N LEU A 203 -21.55 -12.80 19.36
CA LEU A 203 -21.45 -13.07 20.80
C LEU A 203 -20.54 -12.06 21.50
N GLY A 204 -19.48 -11.60 20.83
CA GLY A 204 -18.61 -10.53 21.32
C GLY A 204 -19.39 -9.25 21.63
N TYR A 205 -20.26 -8.83 20.70
CA TYR A 205 -21.16 -7.70 20.94
C TYR A 205 -22.11 -7.95 22.12
N LYS A 206 -22.80 -9.09 22.15
CA LYS A 206 -23.69 -9.45 23.26
C LYS A 206 -22.98 -9.44 24.62
N CYS A 207 -21.71 -9.86 24.65
CA CYS A 207 -20.89 -9.83 25.86
C CYS A 207 -20.60 -8.41 26.33
N VAL A 208 -20.30 -7.48 25.42
CA VAL A 208 -20.05 -6.07 25.75
C VAL A 208 -21.33 -5.38 26.23
N THR A 209 -22.48 -5.68 25.63
CA THR A 209 -23.78 -5.08 26.02
C THR A 209 -24.45 -5.80 27.20
N LEU A 210 -23.74 -6.69 27.91
CA LEU A 210 -24.24 -7.48 29.03
C LEU A 210 -25.55 -8.26 28.75
N ASN A 211 -25.79 -8.60 27.48
CA ASN A 211 -26.98 -9.32 27.03
C ASN A 211 -26.60 -10.73 26.57
N ILE A 212 -25.82 -11.46 27.36
CA ILE A 212 -25.27 -12.77 27.00
C ILE A 212 -25.57 -13.82 28.10
N SER A 213 -25.96 -15.02 27.69
CA SER A 213 -26.18 -16.15 28.60
C SER A 213 -24.87 -16.84 29.01
N LYS A 214 -24.91 -17.70 30.03
CA LYS A 214 -23.71 -18.45 30.47
C LYS A 214 -23.23 -19.42 29.40
N GLU A 215 -24.16 -20.07 28.73
CA GLU A 215 -23.91 -21.01 27.64
C GLU A 215 -23.22 -20.30 26.47
N GLU A 216 -23.69 -19.10 26.12
CA GLU A 216 -23.08 -18.25 25.09
C GLU A 216 -21.70 -17.72 25.49
N ILE A 217 -21.47 -17.40 26.77
CA ILE A 217 -20.14 -17.04 27.27
C ILE A 217 -19.16 -18.22 27.09
N ILE A 218 -19.58 -19.45 27.44
CA ILE A 218 -18.75 -20.65 27.27
C ILE A 218 -18.42 -20.87 25.79
N GLU A 219 -19.41 -20.69 24.92
CA GLU A 219 -19.21 -20.80 23.47
C GLU A 219 -18.27 -19.70 22.93
N LEU A 220 -18.43 -18.45 23.36
CA LEU A 220 -17.53 -17.37 22.99
C LEU A 220 -16.09 -17.64 23.48
N MET A 221 -15.91 -18.14 24.69
CA MET A 221 -14.59 -18.54 25.20
C MET A 221 -13.96 -19.65 24.34
N ARG A 222 -14.75 -20.64 23.92
CA ARG A 222 -14.31 -21.71 23.01
C ARG A 222 -13.86 -21.14 21.66
N ILE A 223 -14.66 -20.24 21.08
CA ILE A 223 -14.34 -19.57 19.81
C ILE A 223 -13.06 -18.73 19.94
N CYS A 224 -12.92 -17.95 21.02
CA CYS A 224 -11.71 -17.18 21.33
C CYS A 224 -10.47 -18.07 21.40
N GLN A 225 -10.56 -19.21 22.10
CA GLN A 225 -9.44 -20.16 22.23
C GLN A 225 -9.07 -20.79 20.88
N ASN A 226 -10.08 -21.16 20.07
CA ASN A 226 -9.87 -21.68 18.73
C ASN A 226 -9.20 -20.64 17.82
N ARG A 227 -9.69 -19.40 17.80
CA ARG A 227 -9.10 -18.30 17.02
C ARG A 227 -7.66 -18.03 17.45
N TYR A 228 -7.39 -17.96 18.75
CA TYR A 228 -6.02 -17.80 19.26
C TYR A 228 -5.11 -18.94 18.79
N THR A 229 -5.57 -20.18 18.88
CA THR A 229 -4.80 -21.37 18.48
C THR A 229 -4.49 -21.37 16.99
N LYS A 230 -5.49 -21.09 16.13
CA LYS A 230 -5.32 -20.95 14.67
C LYS A 230 -4.30 -19.85 14.34
N ARG A 231 -4.42 -18.67 14.96
CA ARG A 231 -3.52 -17.54 14.71
C ARG A 231 -2.08 -17.81 15.18
N MET A 232 -1.90 -18.48 16.32
CA MET A 232 -0.57 -18.90 16.80
C MET A 232 0.05 -19.97 15.89
N ALA A 233 -0.75 -20.88 15.33
CA ALA A 233 -0.26 -21.85 14.36
C ALA A 233 0.27 -21.16 13.09
N ILE A 234 -0.44 -20.15 12.59
CA ILE A 234 0.03 -19.33 11.44
C ILE A 234 1.35 -18.63 11.79
N LEU A 235 1.47 -18.03 12.98
CA LEU A 235 2.73 -17.42 13.42
C LEU A 235 3.87 -18.43 13.44
N ASP A 236 3.66 -19.61 14.04
CA ASP A 236 4.71 -20.63 14.14
C ASP A 236 5.12 -21.16 12.76
N GLU A 237 4.17 -21.38 11.84
CA GLU A 237 4.45 -21.77 10.46
C GLU A 237 5.34 -20.74 9.76
N ARG A 238 5.01 -19.45 9.85
CA ARG A 238 5.83 -18.37 9.29
C ARG A 238 7.20 -18.26 9.97
N LEU A 239 7.29 -18.56 11.26
CA LEU A 239 8.58 -18.63 11.97
C LEU A 239 9.43 -19.82 11.53
N GLN A 240 8.82 -20.96 11.23
CA GLN A 240 9.52 -22.15 10.75
C GLN A 240 10.11 -21.95 9.35
N GLU A 241 9.41 -21.23 8.46
CA GLU A 241 9.93 -20.82 7.15
C GLU A 241 11.22 -19.98 7.25
N ILE A 242 11.48 -19.38 8.41
CA ILE A 242 12.65 -18.55 8.69
C ILE A 242 13.64 -19.22 9.66
N GLY A 243 13.53 -20.54 9.85
CA GLY A 243 14.44 -21.34 10.68
C GLY A 243 14.22 -21.17 12.20
N SER A 244 13.16 -20.50 12.60
CA SER A 244 12.80 -20.21 13.99
C SER A 244 11.58 -21.02 14.45
N SER A 245 11.08 -20.71 15.64
CA SER A 245 9.78 -21.16 16.19
C SER A 245 9.37 -20.21 17.30
N ILE A 246 8.11 -20.26 17.75
CA ILE A 246 7.65 -19.45 18.89
C ILE A 246 8.51 -19.70 20.12
N LYS A 247 8.88 -20.97 20.36
CA LYS A 247 9.74 -21.34 21.50
C LYS A 247 11.12 -20.69 21.38
N LYS A 248 11.78 -20.84 20.23
CA LYS A 248 13.11 -20.24 20.00
C LYS A 248 13.05 -18.72 20.13
N LEU A 249 12.00 -18.10 19.58
CA LEU A 249 11.80 -16.65 19.61
C LEU A 249 11.72 -16.12 21.05
N LYS A 250 10.95 -16.79 21.92
CA LYS A 250 10.84 -16.42 23.34
C LYS A 250 12.15 -16.55 24.11
N GLU A 251 12.99 -17.52 23.73
CA GLU A 251 14.28 -17.77 24.38
C GLU A 251 15.36 -16.80 23.89
N SER A 252 15.41 -16.49 22.60
CA SER A 252 16.47 -15.68 21.99
C SER A 252 16.18 -14.19 21.95
N GLU A 253 14.93 -13.80 21.74
CA GLU A 253 14.50 -12.42 21.43
C GLU A 253 13.13 -12.12 22.09
N PRO A 254 13.04 -12.09 23.43
CA PRO A 254 11.77 -12.03 24.16
C PRO A 254 10.94 -10.79 23.82
N ASP A 255 11.56 -9.62 23.61
CA ASP A 255 10.84 -8.39 23.27
C ASP A 255 10.14 -8.50 21.90
N LYS A 256 10.79 -9.13 20.90
CA LYS A 256 10.16 -9.40 19.60
C LYS A 256 9.07 -10.46 19.72
N ALA A 257 9.26 -11.45 20.59
CA ALA A 257 8.23 -12.45 20.88
C ALA A 257 6.96 -11.79 21.42
N ASP A 258 7.11 -10.92 22.42
CA ASP A 258 6.00 -10.20 23.04
C ASP A 258 5.31 -9.27 22.05
N PHE A 259 6.06 -8.55 21.22
CA PHE A 259 5.50 -7.73 20.16
C PHE A 259 4.67 -8.58 19.18
N LEU A 260 5.25 -9.63 18.60
CA LEU A 260 4.59 -10.46 17.58
C LEU A 260 3.37 -11.19 18.15
N ILE A 261 3.47 -11.77 19.34
CA ILE A 261 2.34 -12.46 19.98
C ILE A 261 1.19 -11.48 20.23
N ASN A 262 1.49 -10.28 20.73
CA ASN A 262 0.46 -9.26 20.94
C ASN A 262 -0.14 -8.75 19.62
N ALA A 263 0.68 -8.54 18.60
CA ALA A 263 0.24 -8.12 17.27
C ALA A 263 -0.71 -9.17 16.66
N VAL A 264 -0.32 -10.44 16.64
CA VAL A 264 -1.13 -11.55 16.11
C VAL A 264 -2.44 -11.71 16.89
N ARG A 265 -2.40 -11.59 18.21
CA ARG A 265 -3.59 -11.68 19.07
C ARG A 265 -4.59 -10.57 18.76
N ARG A 266 -4.13 -9.35 18.52
CA ARG A 266 -4.96 -8.15 18.28
C ARG A 266 -5.15 -7.81 16.81
N PHE A 267 -4.67 -8.67 15.90
CA PHE A 267 -4.73 -8.40 14.48
C PHE A 267 -6.18 -8.39 14.00
N HIS A 268 -6.52 -7.36 13.23
CA HIS A 268 -7.74 -7.27 12.44
C HIS A 268 -7.33 -6.98 11.00
N GLU A 269 -8.05 -7.55 10.04
CA GLU A 269 -7.85 -7.30 8.63
C GLU A 269 -7.96 -5.81 8.33
N LYS A 270 -7.08 -5.32 7.45
CA LYS A 270 -7.03 -3.90 7.09
C LYS A 270 -7.36 -3.74 5.63
N ARG A 271 -8.53 -3.18 5.32
CA ARG A 271 -8.92 -2.80 3.95
C ARG A 271 -8.23 -1.48 3.54
N TYR A 272 -7.81 -1.40 2.28
CA TYR A 272 -7.13 -0.22 1.71
C TYR A 272 -7.87 0.44 0.55
N ASN A 273 -8.80 -0.25 -0.12
CA ASN A 273 -9.59 0.34 -1.21
C ASN A 273 -10.80 1.09 -0.66
N THR A 274 -10.96 2.38 -0.95
CA THR A 274 -12.15 3.17 -0.55
C THR A 274 -13.31 3.10 -1.55
N TYR A 275 -13.08 2.47 -2.71
CA TYR A 275 -14.05 2.22 -3.76
C TYR A 275 -13.67 0.96 -4.55
N GLY A 276 -14.61 0.44 -5.34
CA GLY A 276 -14.39 -0.70 -6.23
C GLY A 276 -14.86 -2.04 -5.65
N LYS A 277 -15.25 -2.94 -6.54
CA LYS A 277 -15.91 -4.21 -6.23
C LYS A 277 -14.98 -5.22 -5.57
N PHE A 278 -13.70 -5.23 -5.94
CA PHE A 278 -12.74 -6.21 -5.45
C PHE A 278 -12.05 -5.67 -4.19
N PRO A 279 -12.09 -6.38 -3.05
CA PRO A 279 -11.45 -5.91 -1.84
C PRO A 279 -9.93 -5.92 -2.01
N LEU A 280 -9.24 -4.95 -1.40
CA LEU A 280 -7.79 -4.91 -1.32
C LEU A 280 -7.40 -4.75 0.14
N TYR A 281 -6.86 -5.80 0.75
CA TYR A 281 -6.72 -5.84 2.21
C TYR A 281 -5.48 -6.61 2.70
N LEU A 282 -5.04 -6.33 3.93
CA LEU A 282 -4.01 -7.07 4.62
C LEU A 282 -4.65 -8.08 5.57
N ASN A 283 -4.38 -9.36 5.35
CA ASN A 283 -4.71 -10.42 6.29
C ASN A 283 -3.49 -10.76 7.18
N LEU A 284 -3.70 -11.66 8.15
CA LEU A 284 -2.66 -12.01 9.12
C LEU A 284 -1.41 -12.61 8.46
N GLU A 285 -1.60 -13.43 7.44
CA GLU A 285 -0.50 -14.05 6.72
C GLU A 285 0.36 -13.03 5.97
N GLY A 286 -0.29 -12.11 5.25
CA GLY A 286 0.37 -10.99 4.58
C GLY A 286 1.13 -10.10 5.58
N PHE A 287 0.50 -9.79 6.71
CA PHE A 287 1.13 -9.02 7.78
C PHE A 287 2.40 -9.72 8.27
N LEU A 288 2.32 -11.00 8.64
CA LEU A 288 3.48 -11.75 9.13
C LEU A 288 4.55 -11.92 8.06
N HIS A 289 4.17 -12.16 6.80
CA HIS A 289 5.12 -12.25 5.70
C HIS A 289 5.93 -10.96 5.55
N ILE A 290 5.25 -9.81 5.53
CA ILE A 290 5.89 -8.49 5.38
C ILE A 290 6.77 -8.21 6.60
N TYR A 291 6.21 -8.36 7.80
CA TYR A 291 6.87 -7.99 9.06
C TYR A 291 8.09 -8.85 9.37
N LEU A 292 8.01 -10.17 9.18
CA LEU A 292 9.13 -11.06 9.49
C LEU A 292 10.26 -11.01 8.45
N ARG A 293 9.96 -10.67 7.19
CA ARG A 293 10.93 -10.77 6.09
C ARG A 293 11.54 -9.43 5.68
N HIS A 294 10.78 -8.35 5.76
CA HIS A 294 11.12 -7.06 5.15
C HIS A 294 11.30 -5.92 6.16
N VAL A 295 10.88 -6.12 7.42
CA VAL A 295 11.03 -5.14 8.49
C VAL A 295 12.25 -5.47 9.32
N GLU A 296 13.26 -4.59 9.25
CA GLU A 296 14.55 -4.84 9.89
C GLU A 296 14.44 -5.07 11.40
N ASP A 297 13.58 -4.31 12.08
CA ASP A 297 13.38 -4.38 13.54
C ASP A 297 12.82 -5.72 14.01
N LEU A 298 12.19 -6.49 13.11
CA LEU A 298 11.53 -7.76 13.42
C LEU A 298 12.20 -8.95 12.72
N GLN A 299 13.36 -8.76 12.10
CA GLN A 299 14.13 -9.87 11.55
C GLN A 299 14.59 -10.80 12.68
N ILE A 300 14.41 -12.09 12.42
CA ILE A 300 14.81 -13.18 13.31
C ILE A 300 15.86 -14.01 12.56
N GLY A 301 17.05 -14.11 13.16
CA GLY A 301 18.20 -14.79 12.57
C GLY A 301 18.82 -14.06 11.38
N SER A 302 19.85 -14.68 10.78
CA SER A 302 20.61 -14.12 9.65
C SER A 302 20.07 -14.53 8.27
N GLN A 303 19.08 -15.43 8.21
CA GLN A 303 18.59 -16.04 6.97
C GLN A 303 18.04 -15.00 5.97
N TYR A 304 17.59 -13.84 6.46
CA TYR A 304 17.09 -12.74 5.63
C TYR A 304 17.90 -11.44 5.74
N ALA A 305 19.13 -11.51 6.27
CA ALA A 305 20.02 -10.36 6.31
C ALA A 305 20.28 -9.77 4.90
N HIS A 306 20.22 -10.62 3.88
CA HIS A 306 20.40 -10.27 2.47
C HIS A 306 19.08 -9.93 1.73
N LYS A 307 17.92 -9.87 2.39
CA LYS A 307 16.65 -9.50 1.74
C LYS A 307 16.40 -8.01 1.69
N ASP A 308 15.54 -7.61 0.77
CA ASP A 308 14.98 -6.27 0.64
C ASP A 308 14.39 -5.77 1.97
N LYS A 309 15.01 -4.73 2.54
CA LYS A 309 14.63 -4.14 3.83
C LYS A 309 13.95 -2.80 3.60
N PHE A 310 12.87 -2.55 4.33
CA PHE A 310 12.39 -1.18 4.47
C PHE A 310 13.43 -0.35 5.20
N GLN A 311 13.68 0.84 4.69
CA GLN A 311 14.44 1.88 5.38
C GLN A 311 13.50 2.73 6.23
N LEU A 312 12.50 2.11 6.85
CA LEU A 312 11.43 2.75 7.59
C LEU A 312 11.37 2.14 8.99
N TYR A 313 10.93 2.94 9.95
CA TYR A 313 10.56 2.40 11.26
C TYR A 313 9.28 1.58 11.15
N GLU A 314 9.19 0.50 11.94
CA GLU A 314 8.06 -0.43 11.96
C GLU A 314 6.70 0.30 11.97
N LYS A 315 6.53 1.30 12.84
CA LYS A 315 5.31 2.11 12.97
C LYS A 315 4.87 2.83 11.68
N ASP A 316 5.78 3.10 10.75
CA ASP A 316 5.51 3.87 9.53
C ASP A 316 5.19 2.98 8.32
N ILE A 317 5.38 1.67 8.44
CA ILE A 317 5.25 0.71 7.34
C ILE A 317 3.80 0.62 6.87
N GLU A 318 2.84 0.61 7.79
CA GLU A 318 1.43 0.56 7.44
C GLU A 318 0.99 1.79 6.64
N ALA A 319 1.53 2.97 6.96
CA ALA A 319 1.24 4.19 6.23
C ALA A 319 1.77 4.11 4.78
N VAL A 320 2.94 3.52 4.57
CA VAL A 320 3.49 3.28 3.23
C VAL A 320 2.68 2.25 2.45
N ILE A 321 2.35 1.11 3.08
CA ILE A 321 1.46 0.11 2.47
C ILE A 321 0.16 0.78 2.04
N SER A 322 -0.47 1.56 2.92
CA SER A 322 -1.71 2.27 2.63
C SER A 322 -1.59 3.22 1.43
N ARG A 323 -0.56 4.08 1.41
CA ARG A 323 -0.33 5.02 0.29
C ARG A 323 -0.11 4.30 -1.04
N VAL A 324 0.69 3.23 -1.03
CA VAL A 324 0.96 2.45 -2.24
C VAL A 324 -0.30 1.74 -2.74
N LEU A 325 -1.04 1.08 -1.85
CA LEU A 325 -2.25 0.34 -2.20
C LEU A 325 -3.39 1.24 -2.67
N HIS A 326 -3.53 2.42 -2.08
CA HIS A 326 -4.45 3.43 -2.58
C HIS A 326 -4.09 3.87 -4.01
N GLY A 327 -2.79 4.07 -4.27
CA GLY A 327 -2.29 4.47 -5.57
C GLY A 327 -2.48 3.43 -6.68
N ILE A 328 -2.47 2.13 -6.35
CA ILE A 328 -2.73 1.06 -7.32
C ILE A 328 -4.20 0.66 -7.44
N ASN A 329 -5.12 1.22 -6.63
CA ASN A 329 -6.48 0.70 -6.56
C ASN A 329 -7.21 0.74 -7.91
N THR A 330 -7.11 1.85 -8.67
CA THR A 330 -7.74 1.94 -9.99
C THR A 330 -7.29 0.81 -10.93
N ASP A 331 -5.98 0.64 -11.08
CA ASP A 331 -5.38 -0.40 -11.91
C ASP A 331 -5.80 -1.80 -11.44
N TYR A 332 -5.81 -2.01 -10.12
CA TYR A 332 -6.21 -3.27 -9.50
C TYR A 332 -7.68 -3.60 -9.80
N GLN A 333 -8.61 -2.65 -9.66
CA GLN A 333 -10.03 -2.87 -9.94
C GLN A 333 -10.28 -3.19 -11.42
N VAL A 334 -9.60 -2.49 -12.34
CA VAL A 334 -9.66 -2.78 -13.78
C VAL A 334 -9.14 -4.18 -14.06
N TYR A 335 -7.92 -4.50 -13.58
CA TYR A 335 -7.31 -5.79 -13.82
C TYR A 335 -8.16 -6.96 -13.30
N LYS A 336 -8.70 -6.86 -12.08
CA LYS A 336 -9.54 -7.90 -11.48
C LYS A 336 -10.90 -8.04 -12.17
N SER A 337 -11.41 -6.99 -12.80
CA SER A 337 -12.62 -7.08 -13.62
C SER A 337 -12.38 -8.00 -14.83
N ASP A 338 -11.21 -7.90 -15.45
CA ASP A 338 -10.83 -8.71 -16.61
C ASP A 338 -10.27 -10.10 -16.23
N HIS A 339 -9.65 -10.21 -15.05
CA HIS A 339 -8.94 -11.41 -14.58
C HIS A 339 -9.32 -11.78 -13.13
N PRO A 340 -10.59 -12.18 -12.89
CA PRO A 340 -11.13 -12.34 -11.52
C PRO A 340 -10.43 -13.44 -10.71
N THR A 341 -9.86 -14.45 -11.35
CA THR A 341 -9.18 -15.57 -10.69
C THR A 341 -7.66 -15.49 -10.76
N GLN A 342 -7.10 -14.36 -11.23
CA GLN A 342 -5.65 -14.20 -11.29
C GLN A 342 -5.14 -13.30 -10.16
N ARG A 343 -3.87 -13.51 -9.82
CA ARG A 343 -3.11 -12.65 -8.92
C ARG A 343 -2.75 -11.36 -9.65
N TYR A 344 -2.82 -10.24 -8.94
CA TYR A 344 -2.34 -8.97 -9.44
C TYR A 344 -0.95 -8.69 -8.88
N GLY A 345 -0.07 -8.07 -9.66
CA GLY A 345 1.26 -7.72 -9.18
C GLY A 345 1.91 -6.57 -9.94
N LYS A 346 2.79 -5.86 -9.24
CA LYS A 346 3.66 -4.80 -9.76
C LYS A 346 5.09 -5.18 -9.39
N TYR A 347 5.94 -5.46 -10.38
CA TYR A 347 7.30 -5.98 -10.17
C TYR A 347 8.26 -5.47 -11.26
N GLY A 348 9.55 -5.43 -10.94
CA GLY A 348 10.59 -5.03 -11.88
C GLY A 348 10.36 -3.63 -12.45
N LYS A 349 10.20 -3.53 -13.78
CA LYS A 349 9.92 -2.27 -14.47
C LYS A 349 8.58 -1.64 -14.09
N ASP A 350 7.63 -2.46 -13.65
CA ASP A 350 6.29 -2.04 -13.25
C ASP A 350 6.16 -1.85 -11.73
N SER A 351 7.27 -1.92 -10.97
CA SER A 351 7.24 -1.64 -9.53
C SER A 351 6.68 -0.25 -9.24
N TYR A 352 5.94 -0.14 -8.13
CA TYR A 352 5.26 1.10 -7.78
C TYR A 352 6.23 2.10 -7.15
N TYR A 353 6.28 3.31 -7.68
CA TYR A 353 7.15 4.38 -7.19
C TYR A 353 6.48 5.21 -6.08
N LEU A 354 7.16 5.39 -4.94
CA LEU A 354 6.75 6.31 -3.88
C LEU A 354 7.97 6.88 -3.14
N LEU A 355 8.12 8.20 -3.15
CA LEU A 355 9.10 8.96 -2.34
C LEU A 355 10.54 8.42 -2.43
N GLY A 356 11.02 8.17 -3.64
CA GLY A 356 12.36 7.66 -3.91
C GLY A 356 12.49 6.15 -3.85
N ASP A 357 11.43 5.42 -3.51
CA ASP A 357 11.46 3.97 -3.39
C ASP A 357 10.57 3.30 -4.44
N TYR A 358 10.97 2.10 -4.85
CA TYR A 358 10.21 1.25 -5.75
C TYR A 358 9.73 0.03 -4.99
N TYR A 359 8.44 -0.27 -5.05
CA TYR A 359 7.83 -1.35 -4.29
C TYR A 359 7.36 -2.46 -5.22
N THR A 360 7.72 -3.69 -4.86
CA THR A 360 7.12 -4.88 -5.43
C THR A 360 5.89 -5.27 -4.60
N ILE A 361 4.80 -5.55 -5.30
CA ILE A 361 3.49 -5.83 -4.71
C ILE A 361 2.93 -7.07 -5.37
N GLN A 362 2.40 -7.98 -4.58
CA GLN A 362 1.59 -9.09 -5.05
C GLN A 362 0.30 -9.16 -4.22
N VAL A 363 -0.83 -9.13 -4.93
CA VAL A 363 -2.18 -9.30 -4.38
C VAL A 363 -2.70 -10.66 -4.84
N ASN A 364 -3.14 -11.45 -3.87
CA ASN A 364 -3.71 -12.76 -4.10
C ASN A 364 -5.07 -12.68 -4.81
N GLU A 365 -5.59 -13.83 -5.21
CA GLU A 365 -6.84 -13.93 -5.96
C GLU A 365 -8.04 -13.37 -5.19
N ASP A 366 -8.06 -13.55 -3.86
CA ASP A 366 -9.07 -13.07 -2.94
C ASP A 366 -8.97 -11.56 -2.62
N GLY A 367 -7.88 -10.89 -3.04
CA GLY A 367 -7.62 -9.49 -2.73
C GLY A 367 -6.72 -9.25 -1.50
N SER A 368 -6.29 -10.32 -0.83
CA SER A 368 -5.33 -10.22 0.27
C SER A 368 -3.92 -9.90 -0.26
N ILE A 369 -3.16 -9.09 0.46
CA ILE A 369 -1.77 -8.79 0.12
C ILE A 369 -0.91 -10.00 0.47
N GLY A 370 -0.31 -10.63 -0.54
CA GLY A 370 0.61 -11.75 -0.33
C GLY A 370 2.04 -11.31 -0.06
N THR A 371 2.53 -10.31 -0.81
CA THR A 371 3.91 -9.83 -0.69
C THR A 371 3.97 -8.33 -0.95
N PHE A 372 4.77 -7.63 -0.13
CA PHE A 372 5.03 -6.21 -0.26
C PHE A 372 6.43 -5.90 0.26
N TYR A 373 7.31 -5.37 -0.60
CA TYR A 373 8.66 -4.98 -0.21
C TYR A 373 9.24 -3.87 -1.08
N LYS A 374 10.19 -3.12 -0.52
CA LYS A 374 11.00 -2.14 -1.25
C LYS A 374 12.09 -2.84 -2.05
N ASN A 375 12.19 -2.61 -3.35
CA ASN A 375 13.29 -3.10 -4.17
C ASN A 375 14.64 -2.49 -3.74
N ARG A 376 15.68 -3.31 -3.67
CA ARG A 376 17.08 -2.85 -3.64
C ARG A 376 17.48 -2.19 -4.96
N THR A 377 18.24 -1.11 -4.86
CA THR A 377 19.01 -0.56 -5.99
C THR A 377 20.03 -1.59 -6.49
N ILE A 378 20.10 -1.82 -7.81
CA ILE A 378 20.96 -2.83 -8.48
C ILE A 378 22.44 -2.57 -8.20
N SER A 379 22.84 -1.34 -7.90
CA SER A 379 24.19 -0.96 -7.45
C SER A 379 24.64 -1.63 -6.14
N ASN A 380 23.77 -2.40 -5.47
CA ASN A 380 24.04 -3.19 -4.27
C ASN A 380 24.08 -4.72 -4.54
N LYS A 381 24.29 -5.15 -5.79
CA LYS A 381 24.62 -6.55 -6.12
C LYS A 381 26.11 -6.74 -6.43
#